data_AF-A0A6A5GM68-F1
#
_entry.id   AF-A0A6A5GM68-F1
#
_cell.length_a   1.000
_cell.length_b   1.000
_cell.length_c   1.000
_cell.angle_alpha   90.00
_cell.angle_beta   90.00
_cell.angle_gamma   90.00
#
_symmetry.space_group_name_H-M   'P 1'
#
loop_
_entity.id
_entity.type
_entity.pdbx_description
1 polymer ?
#
loop_
_entity_poly.entity_id
_entity_poly.type
_entity_poly.pdbx_seq_one_letter_code
_entity_poly.pdbx_strand_id
1 'polypeptide(L)'
;MVDNMFTHLSTQLSCHRIPTSFCCTTRIRDQCPEQCATVQCGTEFIHNLFSTDGSRKPASVSGAHDGNVNIGGTGSGDTQRGFGGVVVIVPRTTVAPGVTNKVSVIPFRPLHFTAPPKNGPPGVSPPPAPGGQCGVAPDFTPCVSNEIASKSLLECCKRKNLPAGCQQLCRYDITQAEIRAAMDRGQCGIFNVAPFLECASQGKDNSECCRHRGIVQKTGPQCEQFCRPTQGLSALGVQHIVCGNAVGDMLHCHHSGVRI
;
A
#
# COMPACT_ATOMS: atom_id res chain seq x y z
N MET A 1 -20.72 -49.48 -16.42
CA MET A 1 -19.93 -49.25 -15.19
C MET A 1 -18.90 -48.20 -15.55
N VAL A 2 -19.15 -46.97 -15.12
CA VAL A 2 -18.33 -45.78 -15.37
C VAL A 2 -17.58 -45.53 -14.07
N ASP A 3 -16.26 -45.73 -14.05
CA ASP A 3 -15.42 -45.27 -12.94
C ASP A 3 -14.07 -44.78 -13.47
N ASN A 4 -14.08 -43.48 -13.78
CA ASN A 4 -13.15 -42.45 -13.29
C ASN A 4 -11.63 -42.64 -13.50
N MET A 5 -11.16 -42.27 -14.69
CA MET A 5 -9.75 -42.01 -14.98
C MET A 5 -9.36 -40.56 -14.62
N PHE A 6 -9.39 -40.22 -13.32
CA PHE A 6 -8.93 -38.93 -12.78
C PHE A 6 -7.91 -39.16 -11.66
N THR A 7 -6.75 -39.73 -12.01
CA THR A 7 -5.61 -39.76 -11.09
C THR A 7 -4.86 -38.44 -11.15
N HIS A 8 -5.06 -37.66 -10.08
CA HIS A 8 -4.36 -36.45 -9.69
C HIS A 8 -2.86 -36.43 -10.04
N LEU A 9 -2.48 -35.50 -10.90
CA LEU A 9 -1.10 -35.00 -10.97
C LEU A 9 -0.86 -34.07 -9.76
N SER A 10 -0.69 -34.66 -8.57
CA SER A 10 -0.28 -33.91 -7.38
C SER A 10 1.22 -33.65 -7.46
N THR A 11 1.61 -32.43 -7.87
CA THR A 11 2.95 -31.90 -7.63
C THR A 11 3.23 -31.96 -6.13
N GLN A 12 4.12 -32.86 -5.69
CA GLN A 12 4.50 -32.95 -4.27
C GLN A 12 5.11 -31.64 -3.81
N LEU A 13 4.42 -30.95 -2.90
CA LEU A 13 4.94 -29.77 -2.25
C LEU A 13 6.11 -30.19 -1.33
N SER A 14 7.31 -29.68 -1.59
CA SER A 14 8.49 -29.99 -0.78
C SER A 14 8.50 -29.19 0.51
N CYS A 15 7.89 -29.73 1.57
CA CYS A 15 7.77 -29.08 2.89
C CYS A 15 9.12 -28.51 3.39
N HIS A 16 10.22 -29.25 3.28
CA HIS A 16 11.56 -28.79 3.71
C HIS A 16 12.02 -27.45 3.12
N ARG A 17 11.44 -26.97 2.02
CA ARG A 17 11.74 -25.66 1.40
C ARG A 17 10.80 -24.54 1.82
N ILE A 18 9.77 -24.83 2.61
CA ILE A 18 8.76 -23.88 3.07
C ILE A 18 9.23 -23.26 4.39
N PRO A 19 9.36 -21.92 4.45
CA PRO A 19 9.67 -21.25 5.71
C PRO A 19 8.54 -21.44 6.74
N THR A 20 8.91 -21.61 8.01
CA THR A 20 7.96 -21.81 9.12
C THR A 20 6.96 -20.66 9.29
N SER A 21 7.26 -19.47 8.76
CA SER A 21 6.35 -18.34 8.73
C SER A 21 5.08 -18.56 7.88
N PHE A 22 5.10 -19.54 6.96
CA PHE A 22 3.93 -19.94 6.16
C PHE A 22 3.08 -21.03 6.82
N CYS A 23 3.56 -21.66 7.90
CA CYS A 23 2.86 -22.72 8.64
C CYS A 23 1.52 -22.29 9.24
N CYS A 24 1.27 -20.98 9.31
CA CYS A 24 0.02 -20.44 9.84
C CYS A 24 -1.06 -20.22 8.78
N THR A 25 -0.81 -20.63 7.55
CA THR A 25 -1.86 -20.77 6.54
C THR A 25 -2.45 -22.18 6.62
N THR A 26 -3.77 -22.31 6.50
CA THR A 26 -4.47 -23.59 6.58
C THR A 26 -3.92 -24.60 5.57
N ARG A 27 -3.69 -24.15 4.32
CA ARG A 27 -3.16 -25.00 3.25
C ARG A 27 -1.80 -25.60 3.57
N ILE A 28 -0.87 -24.82 4.14
CA ILE A 28 0.48 -25.32 4.46
C ILE A 28 0.46 -26.19 5.72
N ARG A 29 -0.38 -25.85 6.71
CA ARG A 29 -0.50 -26.66 7.93
C ARG A 29 -1.08 -28.04 7.64
N ASP A 30 -2.01 -28.14 6.69
CA ASP A 30 -2.60 -29.41 6.25
C ASP A 30 -1.61 -30.23 5.39
N GLN A 31 -0.79 -29.57 4.58
CA GLN A 31 0.13 -30.24 3.65
C GLN A 31 1.49 -30.59 4.28
N CYS A 32 1.91 -29.88 5.33
CA CYS A 32 3.21 -30.04 5.99
C CYS A 32 3.10 -30.12 7.52
N PRO A 33 2.34 -31.10 8.07
CA PRO A 33 2.00 -31.14 9.49
C PRO A 33 3.22 -31.31 10.40
N GLU A 34 4.19 -32.15 10.02
CA GLU A 34 5.37 -32.40 10.86
C GLU A 34 6.27 -31.18 11.02
N GLN A 35 6.48 -30.44 9.93
CA GLN A 35 7.33 -29.25 9.94
C GLN A 35 6.66 -28.07 10.65
N CYS A 36 5.33 -28.05 10.67
CA CYS A 36 4.53 -27.00 11.30
C CYS A 36 4.08 -27.36 12.73
N ALA A 37 4.37 -28.57 13.22
CA ALA A 37 3.87 -29.09 14.49
C ALA A 37 4.26 -28.22 15.71
N THR A 38 5.41 -27.57 15.64
CA THR A 38 5.94 -26.72 16.74
C THR A 38 5.63 -25.24 16.57
N VAL A 39 4.99 -24.83 15.46
CA VAL A 39 4.72 -23.43 15.17
C VAL A 39 3.42 -22.98 15.85
N GLN A 40 3.54 -22.15 16.89
CA GLN A 40 2.39 -21.50 17.51
C GLN A 40 1.96 -20.28 16.71
N CYS A 41 0.84 -20.41 16.02
CA CYS A 41 0.24 -19.32 15.26
C CYS A 41 -0.56 -18.40 16.19
N GLY A 42 -0.01 -17.22 16.50
CA GLY A 42 -0.70 -16.18 17.27
C GLY A 42 -1.81 -15.48 16.48
N THR A 43 -2.87 -15.05 17.17
CA THR A 43 -4.08 -14.46 16.57
C THR A 43 -3.90 -13.03 16.05
N GLU A 44 -2.93 -12.27 16.55
CA GLU A 44 -2.89 -10.81 16.32
C GLU A 44 -2.22 -10.37 15.01
N PHE A 45 -1.36 -11.19 14.41
CA PHE A 45 -0.65 -10.83 13.18
C PHE A 45 -1.24 -11.50 11.93
N ILE A 46 -1.78 -12.71 12.08
CA ILE A 46 -2.10 -13.60 10.96
C ILE A 46 -3.52 -13.37 10.44
N HIS A 47 -4.44 -12.94 11.30
CA HIS A 47 -5.76 -12.47 10.87
C HIS A 47 -5.65 -11.18 10.02
N ASN A 48 -4.72 -10.27 10.32
CA ASN A 48 -4.55 -9.06 9.52
C ASN A 48 -3.89 -9.31 8.14
N LEU A 49 -3.23 -10.46 7.96
CA LEU A 49 -2.62 -10.85 6.69
C LEU A 49 -3.60 -11.58 5.75
N PHE A 50 -4.60 -12.30 6.28
CA PHE A 50 -5.48 -13.16 5.49
C PHE A 50 -7.00 -12.97 5.70
N SER A 51 -7.48 -12.19 6.69
CA SER A 51 -8.90 -11.84 6.81
C SER A 51 -9.22 -10.53 6.09
N THR A 52 -9.63 -10.63 4.82
CA THR A 52 -10.51 -9.66 4.20
C THR A 52 -11.94 -10.00 4.60
N ASP A 53 -12.43 -9.52 5.75
CA ASP A 53 -13.87 -9.32 5.93
C ASP A 53 -14.12 -7.81 5.95
N GLY A 54 -14.63 -7.31 4.83
CA GLY A 54 -15.06 -5.94 4.69
C GLY A 54 -16.32 -5.71 5.51
N SER A 55 -16.17 -5.44 6.80
CA SER A 55 -17.27 -4.89 7.61
C SER A 55 -16.72 -3.82 8.54
N ARG A 56 -16.70 -2.58 8.03
CA ARG A 56 -16.61 -1.39 8.88
C ARG A 56 -17.79 -1.42 9.86
N LYS A 57 -17.52 -1.52 11.16
CA LYS A 57 -18.30 -0.80 12.15
C LYS A 57 -17.40 0.20 12.86
N PRO A 58 -17.78 1.48 12.95
CA PRO A 58 -17.05 2.43 13.77
C PRO A 58 -17.15 1.98 15.24
N ALA A 59 -16.04 2.06 15.96
CA ALA A 59 -16.04 1.90 17.41
C ALA A 59 -16.90 3.02 18.02
N SER A 60 -18.16 2.72 18.29
CA SER A 60 -18.97 3.51 19.21
C SER A 60 -18.43 3.26 20.62
N VAL A 61 -17.90 4.32 21.23
CA VAL A 61 -17.69 4.42 22.66
C VAL A 61 -19.05 4.23 23.35
N SER A 62 -19.19 3.14 24.10
CA SER A 62 -20.24 2.98 25.10
C SER A 62 -19.77 1.98 26.14
N GLY A 63 -19.40 2.51 27.29
CA GLY A 63 -19.05 1.76 28.50
C GLY A 63 -19.44 2.60 29.71
N ALA A 64 -20.73 2.90 29.84
CA ALA A 64 -21.31 3.36 31.09
C ALA A 64 -21.35 2.18 32.07
N HIS A 65 -20.68 2.32 33.21
CA HIS A 65 -20.97 1.53 34.40
C HIS A 65 -21.03 2.48 35.59
N ASP A 66 -22.22 2.63 36.15
CA ASP A 66 -22.46 3.26 37.44
C ASP A 66 -22.07 2.28 38.56
N GLY A 67 -21.37 2.80 39.58
CA GLY A 67 -20.96 2.04 40.76
C GLY A 67 -20.30 2.93 41.80
N ASN A 68 -21.11 3.64 42.57
CA ASN A 68 -20.73 4.50 43.68
C ASN A 68 -20.45 3.69 44.96
N VAL A 69 -19.27 3.86 45.58
CA VAL A 69 -19.05 3.72 47.03
C VAL A 69 -18.06 4.79 47.49
N ASN A 70 -18.52 5.67 48.37
CA ASN A 70 -17.74 6.58 49.22
C ASN A 70 -17.04 5.80 50.35
N ILE A 71 -15.89 6.28 50.82
CA ILE A 71 -15.56 6.61 52.23
C ILE A 71 -14.10 7.13 52.29
N GLY A 72 -13.90 8.25 52.98
CA GLY A 72 -12.70 9.08 52.92
C GLY A 72 -11.52 8.69 53.81
N GLY A 73 -10.51 9.59 53.82
CA GLY A 73 -9.34 9.54 54.69
C GLY A 73 -8.37 10.68 54.39
N THR A 74 -8.26 11.60 55.33
CA THR A 74 -7.33 12.74 55.42
C THR A 74 -5.87 12.33 55.64
N GLY A 75 -4.89 13.12 55.16
CA GLY A 75 -3.52 13.06 55.67
C GLY A 75 -2.45 13.79 54.82
N SER A 76 -1.89 14.87 55.38
CA SER A 76 -0.78 15.70 54.88
C SER A 76 0.58 14.99 54.81
N GLY A 77 1.50 15.50 53.98
CA GLY A 77 2.95 15.26 54.11
C GLY A 77 3.78 15.64 52.88
N ASP A 78 4.54 16.73 52.99
CA ASP A 78 5.50 17.28 52.01
C ASP A 78 6.73 16.39 51.74
N THR A 79 7.34 16.52 50.56
CA THR A 79 8.76 16.94 50.33
C THR A 79 9.36 16.44 49.00
N GLN A 80 9.77 17.40 48.15
CA GLN A 80 10.88 17.47 47.16
C GLN A 80 11.17 16.25 46.24
N ARG A 81 11.42 16.41 44.93
CA ARG A 81 12.54 17.14 44.31
C ARG A 81 12.34 17.14 42.78
N GLY A 82 12.94 18.13 42.12
CA GLY A 82 12.51 18.66 40.83
C GLY A 82 12.94 17.93 39.56
N PHE A 83 12.35 18.37 38.46
CA PHE A 83 12.97 18.46 37.14
C PHE A 83 12.38 19.67 36.40
N GLY A 84 13.26 20.42 35.74
CA GLY A 84 12.93 21.72 35.13
C GLY A 84 12.01 21.62 33.93
N GLY A 85 11.05 22.54 33.88
CA GLY A 85 10.24 22.83 32.70
C GLY A 85 9.80 24.28 32.81
N VAL A 86 10.22 25.11 31.85
CA VAL A 86 9.85 26.52 31.76
C VAL A 86 8.34 26.61 31.49
N VAL A 87 7.57 27.06 32.49
CA VAL A 87 6.15 27.38 32.32
C VAL A 87 6.05 28.81 31.82
N VAL A 88 5.70 28.99 30.54
CA VAL A 88 5.33 30.29 29.97
C VAL A 88 3.94 30.64 30.50
N ILE A 89 3.90 31.56 31.46
CA ILE A 89 2.66 32.18 31.95
C ILE A 89 2.19 33.16 30.87
N VAL A 90 1.15 32.81 30.12
CA VAL A 90 0.47 33.73 29.21
C VAL A 90 -0.60 34.48 30.02
N PRO A 91 -0.59 35.82 30.09
CA PRO A 91 -1.64 36.55 30.79
C PRO A 91 -2.97 36.43 30.05
N ARG A 92 -4.01 36.13 30.82
CA ARG A 92 -5.40 35.98 30.41
C ARG A 92 -5.92 37.34 29.90
N THR A 93 -6.04 37.51 28.59
CA THR A 93 -6.64 38.71 27.99
C THR A 93 -8.14 38.75 28.29
N THR A 94 -8.56 39.85 28.91
CA THR A 94 -9.95 40.23 29.16
C THR A 94 -10.67 40.51 27.85
N VAL A 95 -11.79 39.82 27.59
CA VAL A 95 -12.67 40.09 26.46
C VAL A 95 -13.63 41.22 26.85
N ALA A 96 -13.51 42.38 26.22
CA ALA A 96 -14.48 43.46 26.32
C ALA A 96 -15.71 43.16 25.44
N PRO A 97 -16.95 43.36 25.92
CA PRO A 97 -18.15 43.22 25.09
C PRO A 97 -18.40 44.51 24.30
N GLY A 98 -18.50 44.44 22.96
CA GLY A 98 -18.99 45.60 22.19
C GLY A 98 -18.59 45.76 20.72
N VAL A 99 -18.10 44.74 20.01
CA VAL A 99 -17.81 44.87 18.57
C VAL A 99 -18.79 44.05 17.75
N THR A 100 -19.80 44.71 17.16
CA THR A 100 -20.65 44.11 16.13
C THR A 100 -19.87 44.10 14.81
N ASN A 101 -19.41 42.92 14.40
CA ASN A 101 -18.84 42.72 13.08
C ASN A 101 -19.94 42.85 12.02
N LYS A 102 -19.98 43.97 11.29
CA LYS A 102 -20.81 44.09 10.07
C LYS A 102 -20.13 43.32 8.94
N VAL A 103 -20.57 42.09 8.70
CA VAL A 103 -20.25 41.36 7.47
C VAL A 103 -21.03 42.01 6.33
N SER A 104 -20.33 42.70 5.44
CA SER A 104 -20.92 43.20 4.19
C SER A 104 -20.89 42.06 3.17
N VAL A 105 -22.07 41.49 2.89
CA VAL A 105 -22.25 40.42 1.90
C VAL A 105 -22.32 41.08 0.53
N ILE A 106 -21.25 40.98 -0.26
CA ILE A 106 -21.25 41.43 -1.65
C ILE A 106 -21.99 40.37 -2.48
N PRO A 107 -23.01 40.72 -3.28
CA PRO A 107 -23.69 39.75 -4.13
C PRO A 107 -22.75 39.27 -5.24
N PHE A 108 -22.54 37.96 -5.33
CA PHE A 108 -21.80 37.32 -6.41
C PHE A 108 -22.54 37.51 -7.74
N ARG A 109 -21.93 38.24 -8.68
CA ARG A 109 -22.34 38.23 -10.10
C ARG A 109 -21.82 36.94 -10.75
N PRO A 110 -22.68 36.08 -11.33
CA PRO A 110 -22.22 34.92 -12.08
C PRO A 110 -21.52 35.40 -13.37
N LEU A 111 -20.24 35.06 -13.53
CA LEU A 111 -19.59 35.16 -14.83
C LEU A 111 -20.02 33.97 -15.69
N HIS A 112 -20.70 34.24 -16.81
CA HIS A 112 -21.01 33.24 -17.81
C HIS A 112 -19.72 32.76 -18.47
N PHE A 113 -19.26 31.57 -18.10
CA PHE A 113 -18.24 30.84 -18.86
C PHE A 113 -18.91 30.15 -20.04
N THR A 114 -18.78 30.73 -21.24
CA THR A 114 -19.07 30.01 -22.48
C THR A 114 -18.07 28.88 -22.64
N ALA A 115 -18.56 27.64 -22.63
CA ALA A 115 -17.74 26.46 -22.93
C ALA A 115 -17.20 26.54 -24.37
N PRO A 116 -15.94 26.13 -24.63
CA PRO A 116 -15.42 26.02 -25.99
C PRO A 116 -16.21 24.97 -26.79
N PRO A 117 -16.36 25.14 -28.13
CA PRO A 117 -17.10 24.20 -28.96
C PRO A 117 -16.44 22.82 -28.97
N LYS A 118 -17.20 21.79 -28.59
CA LYS A 118 -16.81 20.37 -28.66
C LYS A 118 -17.03 19.83 -30.07
N ASN A 119 -16.22 20.22 -31.04
CA ASN A 119 -16.19 19.58 -32.35
C ASN A 119 -14.74 19.22 -32.71
N GLY A 120 -14.25 18.12 -32.14
CA GLY A 120 -13.01 17.46 -32.54
C GLY A 120 -13.25 15.97 -32.75
N PRO A 121 -12.60 15.32 -33.73
CA PRO A 121 -12.79 13.90 -33.99
C PRO A 121 -12.30 13.05 -32.81
N PRO A 122 -12.94 11.90 -32.52
CA PRO A 122 -12.48 11.02 -31.46
C PRO A 122 -11.20 10.28 -31.89
N GLY A 123 -10.17 10.32 -31.05
CA GLY A 123 -9.14 9.26 -31.08
C GLY A 123 -7.67 9.65 -31.30
N VAL A 124 -7.24 10.87 -31.00
CA VAL A 124 -5.81 11.14 -30.85
C VAL A 124 -5.60 12.11 -29.69
N SER A 125 -5.09 11.58 -28.58
CA SER A 125 -4.51 12.41 -27.52
C SER A 125 -3.44 13.30 -28.15
N PRO A 126 -3.40 14.61 -27.84
CA PRO A 126 -2.36 15.49 -28.35
C PRO A 126 -0.97 14.94 -27.99
N PRO A 127 0.04 15.05 -28.88
CA PRO A 127 1.41 14.77 -28.50
C PRO A 127 1.77 15.65 -27.28
N PRO A 128 2.55 15.14 -26.30
CA PRO A 128 2.98 15.93 -25.16
C PRO A 128 3.64 17.22 -25.64
N ALA A 129 3.23 18.35 -25.07
CA ALA A 129 3.81 19.64 -25.37
C ALA A 129 5.34 19.58 -25.17
N PRO A 130 6.14 20.13 -26.10
CA PRO A 130 7.59 20.15 -25.98
C PRO A 130 7.97 21.16 -24.88
N GLY A 131 8.18 20.68 -23.65
CA GLY A 131 8.70 21.50 -22.56
C GLY A 131 8.36 21.07 -21.13
N GLY A 132 7.43 20.14 -20.92
CA GLY A 132 7.15 19.60 -19.59
C GLY A 132 8.08 18.44 -19.26
N GLN A 133 8.93 18.56 -18.23
CA GLN A 133 9.70 17.42 -17.73
C GLN A 133 8.72 16.41 -17.11
N CYS A 134 8.68 15.20 -17.66
CA CYS A 134 7.88 14.09 -17.16
C CYS A 134 8.71 13.20 -16.22
N GLY A 135 8.04 12.47 -15.34
CA GLY A 135 8.65 11.53 -14.41
C GLY A 135 9.45 12.18 -13.28
N VAL A 136 9.28 13.48 -13.07
CA VAL A 136 9.92 14.27 -12.02
C VAL A 136 8.86 15.00 -11.19
N ALA A 137 9.25 15.50 -10.02
CA ALA A 137 8.39 16.33 -9.17
C ALA A 137 7.85 17.57 -9.93
N PRO A 138 6.67 18.09 -9.55
CA PRO A 138 5.84 17.66 -8.41
C PRO A 138 4.91 16.50 -8.73
N ASP A 139 4.52 16.32 -9.99
CA ASP A 139 3.40 15.44 -10.36
C ASP A 139 3.85 14.01 -10.71
N PHE A 140 5.15 13.81 -11.01
CA PHE A 140 5.70 12.55 -11.47
C PHE A 140 4.90 11.94 -12.64
N THR A 141 4.40 12.78 -13.54
CA THR A 141 3.59 12.33 -14.68
C THR A 141 4.38 11.37 -15.58
N PRO A 142 3.86 10.17 -15.92
CA PRO A 142 4.53 9.27 -16.84
C PRO A 142 4.89 9.89 -18.18
N CYS A 143 6.09 9.57 -18.68
CA CYS A 143 6.60 10.08 -19.95
C CYS A 143 6.02 9.40 -21.18
N VAL A 144 5.49 8.19 -20.99
CA VAL A 144 4.91 7.36 -22.04
C VAL A 144 3.52 6.92 -21.58
N SER A 145 2.69 6.51 -22.53
CA SER A 145 1.36 5.98 -22.18
C SER A 145 1.47 4.61 -21.52
N ASN A 146 0.42 4.24 -20.77
CA ASN A 146 0.36 2.94 -20.10
C ASN A 146 0.51 1.79 -21.10
N GLU A 147 -0.11 1.88 -22.28
CA GLU A 147 -0.09 0.82 -23.29
C GLU A 147 1.35 0.55 -23.77
N ILE A 148 2.12 1.60 -24.04
CA ILE A 148 3.51 1.49 -24.49
C ILE A 148 4.40 0.95 -23.36
N ALA A 149 4.24 1.47 -22.15
CA ALA A 149 5.00 1.04 -20.99
C ALA A 149 4.72 -0.42 -20.61
N SER A 150 3.45 -0.81 -20.56
CA SER A 150 2.99 -2.17 -20.27
C SER A 150 3.46 -3.18 -21.32
N LYS A 151 3.50 -2.79 -22.60
CA LYS A 151 4.11 -3.61 -23.65
C LYS A 151 5.60 -3.85 -23.38
N SER A 152 6.36 -2.81 -23.04
CA SER A 152 7.78 -2.93 -22.70
C SER A 152 8.01 -3.81 -21.46
N LEU A 153 7.18 -3.64 -20.43
CA LEU A 153 7.19 -4.43 -19.20
C LEU A 153 6.95 -5.91 -19.50
N LEU A 154 5.90 -6.24 -20.28
CA LEU A 154 5.60 -7.61 -20.70
C LEU A 154 6.76 -8.27 -21.47
N GLU A 155 7.39 -7.54 -22.39
CA GLU A 155 8.55 -8.05 -23.12
C GLU A 155 9.74 -8.32 -22.20
N CYS A 156 9.96 -7.48 -21.17
CA CYS A 156 10.96 -7.76 -20.15
C CYS A 156 10.62 -9.01 -19.32
N CYS A 157 9.37 -9.17 -18.89
CA CYS A 157 8.91 -10.34 -18.15
C CYS A 157 9.11 -11.64 -18.94
N LYS A 158 8.81 -11.63 -20.24
CA LYS A 158 9.07 -12.76 -21.15
C LYS A 158 10.56 -13.09 -21.23
N ARG A 159 11.42 -12.07 -21.43
CA ARG A 159 12.88 -12.27 -21.50
C ARG A 159 13.46 -12.83 -20.19
N LYS A 160 12.89 -12.45 -19.05
CA LYS A 160 13.26 -13.01 -17.73
C LYS A 160 12.61 -14.36 -17.43
N ASN A 161 11.88 -14.96 -18.38
CA ASN A 161 11.21 -16.25 -18.24
C ASN A 161 10.25 -16.32 -17.04
N LEU A 162 9.52 -15.23 -16.77
CA LEU A 162 8.48 -15.25 -15.73
C LEU A 162 7.37 -16.25 -16.13
N PRO A 163 6.76 -16.96 -15.16
CA PRO A 163 5.64 -17.86 -15.43
C PRO A 163 4.48 -17.16 -16.15
N ALA A 164 3.70 -17.89 -16.95
CA ALA A 164 2.57 -17.32 -17.69
C ALA A 164 1.58 -16.55 -16.80
N GLY A 165 1.35 -17.03 -15.58
CA GLY A 165 0.54 -16.33 -14.58
C GLY A 165 1.12 -14.99 -14.13
N CYS A 166 2.44 -14.87 -14.00
CA CYS A 166 3.10 -13.60 -13.77
C CYS A 166 3.08 -12.69 -15.00
N GLN A 167 3.22 -13.24 -16.21
CA GLN A 167 3.18 -12.46 -17.45
C GLN A 167 1.85 -11.73 -17.62
N GLN A 168 0.73 -12.32 -17.18
CA GLN A 168 -0.59 -11.67 -17.17
C GLN A 168 -0.63 -10.42 -16.27
N LEU A 169 0.27 -10.33 -15.29
CA LEU A 169 0.39 -9.17 -14.41
C LEU A 169 1.38 -8.11 -14.93
N CYS A 170 2.08 -8.35 -16.05
CA CYS A 170 3.12 -7.45 -16.56
C CYS A 170 2.55 -6.24 -17.30
N ARG A 171 1.78 -5.42 -16.58
CA ARG A 171 1.20 -4.13 -16.99
C ARG A 171 1.11 -3.19 -15.79
N TYR A 172 1.08 -1.87 -16.04
CA TYR A 172 1.10 -0.87 -14.96
C TYR A 172 -0.28 -0.53 -14.37
N ASP A 173 -1.36 -0.93 -15.04
CA ASP A 173 -2.74 -0.77 -14.60
C ASP A 173 -3.29 -2.00 -13.85
N ILE A 174 -2.42 -2.93 -13.41
CA ILE A 174 -2.84 -4.04 -12.54
C ILE A 174 -3.34 -3.53 -11.20
N THR A 175 -4.39 -4.16 -10.70
CA THR A 175 -4.94 -3.87 -9.38
C THR A 175 -4.31 -4.76 -8.31
N GLN A 176 -4.34 -4.29 -7.06
CA GLN A 176 -3.91 -5.10 -5.92
C GLN A 176 -4.70 -6.44 -5.83
N ALA A 177 -5.99 -6.41 -6.16
CA ALA A 177 -6.84 -7.59 -6.17
C ALA A 177 -6.38 -8.63 -7.19
N GLU A 178 -5.99 -8.20 -8.39
CA GLU A 178 -5.47 -9.11 -9.43
C GLU A 178 -4.14 -9.75 -9.03
N ILE A 179 -3.23 -8.96 -8.46
CA ILE A 179 -1.95 -9.46 -7.95
C ILE A 179 -2.19 -10.47 -6.83
N ARG A 180 -3.05 -10.14 -5.85
CA ARG A 180 -3.41 -11.03 -4.75
C ARG A 180 -4.00 -12.33 -5.27
N ALA A 181 -4.95 -12.26 -6.19
CA ALA A 181 -5.60 -13.43 -6.75
C ALA A 181 -4.62 -14.34 -7.52
N ALA A 182 -3.65 -13.76 -8.24
CA ALA A 182 -2.61 -14.53 -8.92
C ALA A 182 -1.62 -15.17 -7.93
N MET A 183 -1.25 -14.47 -6.84
CA MET A 183 -0.42 -15.04 -5.78
C MET A 183 -1.14 -16.18 -5.05
N ASP A 184 -2.40 -16.00 -4.66
CA ASP A 184 -3.21 -16.99 -3.94
C ASP A 184 -3.43 -18.27 -4.77
N ARG A 185 -3.58 -18.13 -6.09
CA ARG A 185 -3.65 -19.25 -7.03
C ARG A 185 -2.28 -19.88 -7.34
N GLY A 186 -1.18 -19.34 -6.82
CA GLY A 186 0.18 -19.79 -7.13
C GLY A 186 0.62 -19.51 -8.56
N GLN A 187 -0.13 -18.67 -9.30
CA GLN A 187 0.14 -18.30 -10.69
C GLN A 187 1.34 -17.35 -10.80
N CYS A 188 1.56 -16.54 -9.77
CA CYS A 188 2.74 -15.70 -9.65
C CYS A 188 3.26 -15.70 -8.21
N GLY A 189 4.22 -16.57 -7.90
CA GLY A 189 4.79 -16.68 -6.55
C GLY A 189 5.73 -15.54 -6.17
N ILE A 190 6.01 -15.42 -4.87
CA ILE A 190 6.84 -14.35 -4.27
C ILE A 190 8.24 -14.23 -4.89
N PHE A 191 8.83 -15.33 -5.37
CA PHE A 191 10.14 -15.32 -6.02
C PHE A 191 10.17 -14.55 -7.35
N ASN A 192 9.01 -14.29 -7.95
CA ASN A 192 8.91 -13.51 -9.19
C ASN A 192 8.69 -12.01 -8.96
N VAL A 193 8.49 -11.58 -7.71
CA VAL A 193 8.29 -10.16 -7.37
C VAL A 193 9.53 -9.35 -7.70
N ALA A 194 10.72 -9.84 -7.33
CA ALA A 194 11.98 -9.17 -7.63
C ALA A 194 12.22 -8.95 -9.13
N PRO A 195 12.22 -9.99 -9.99
CA PRO A 195 12.43 -9.79 -11.42
C PRO A 195 11.29 -9.01 -12.09
N PHE A 196 10.06 -9.06 -11.56
CA PHE A 196 8.97 -8.20 -12.01
C PHE A 196 9.26 -6.71 -11.74
N LEU A 197 9.65 -6.34 -10.51
CA LEU A 197 9.94 -4.95 -10.13
C LEU A 197 11.17 -4.42 -10.86
N GLU A 198 12.18 -5.26 -11.10
CA GLU A 198 13.33 -4.90 -11.95
C GLU A 198 12.88 -4.51 -13.36
N CYS A 199 11.97 -5.29 -13.96
CA CYS A 199 11.39 -4.95 -15.27
C CYS A 199 10.54 -3.68 -15.22
N ALA A 200 9.70 -3.53 -14.20
CA ALA A 200 8.82 -2.37 -14.05
C ALA A 200 9.61 -1.07 -13.87
N SER A 201 10.72 -1.10 -13.14
CA SER A 201 11.53 0.10 -12.89
C SER A 201 12.43 0.49 -14.07
N GLN A 202 12.65 -0.42 -15.04
CA GLN A 202 13.70 -0.28 -16.07
C GLN A 202 15.07 0.11 -15.49
N GLY A 203 15.34 -0.34 -14.27
CA GLY A 203 16.54 -0.03 -13.51
C GLY A 203 16.67 1.39 -13.00
N LYS A 204 15.60 2.18 -13.02
CA LYS A 204 15.55 3.52 -12.44
C LYS A 204 15.33 3.48 -10.94
N ASP A 205 15.99 4.40 -10.24
CA ASP A 205 15.67 4.72 -8.85
C ASP A 205 14.46 5.65 -8.82
N ASN A 206 13.36 5.17 -8.25
CA ASN A 206 12.12 5.94 -8.13
C ASN A 206 11.83 6.35 -6.67
N SER A 207 12.85 6.33 -5.81
CA SER A 207 12.70 6.61 -4.37
C SER A 207 12.14 8.01 -4.08
N GLU A 208 12.42 8.99 -4.94
CA GLU A 208 11.85 10.34 -4.81
C GLU A 208 10.31 10.33 -4.96
N CYS A 209 9.80 9.71 -6.03
CA CYS A 209 8.37 9.53 -6.24
C CYS A 209 7.75 8.71 -5.10
N CYS A 210 8.43 7.65 -4.65
CA CYS A 210 7.94 6.83 -3.55
C CYS A 210 7.81 7.57 -2.23
N ARG A 211 8.79 8.43 -1.89
CA ARG A 211 8.69 9.33 -0.74
C ARG A 211 7.55 10.31 -0.91
N HIS A 212 7.39 10.89 -2.10
CA HIS A 212 6.29 11.80 -2.41
C HIS A 212 4.93 11.13 -2.21
N ARG A 213 4.79 9.87 -2.63
CA ARG A 213 3.56 9.06 -2.42
C ARG A 213 3.43 8.44 -1.03
N GLY A 214 4.40 8.66 -0.15
CA GLY A 214 4.35 8.22 1.24
C GLY A 214 4.38 6.70 1.42
N ILE A 215 5.07 5.95 0.57
CA ILE A 215 5.07 4.47 0.63
C ILE A 215 5.54 3.97 2.00
N VAL A 216 6.65 4.49 2.50
CA VAL A 216 7.20 4.11 3.81
C VAL A 216 6.22 4.42 4.94
N GLN A 217 5.51 5.55 4.86
CA GLN A 217 4.53 5.94 5.86
C GLN A 217 3.30 5.01 5.85
N LYS A 218 2.93 4.47 4.69
CA LYS A 218 1.78 3.57 4.53
C LYS A 218 2.10 2.12 4.90
N THR A 219 3.30 1.63 4.58
CA THR A 219 3.61 0.18 4.64
C THR A 219 4.86 -0.17 5.43
N GLY A 220 5.63 0.82 5.89
CA GLY A 220 6.86 0.64 6.65
C GLY A 220 8.14 0.76 5.81
N PRO A 221 9.30 0.97 6.48
CA PRO A 221 10.58 1.28 5.84
C PRO A 221 11.13 0.13 4.98
N GLN A 222 10.79 -1.12 5.31
CA GLN A 222 11.20 -2.30 4.55
C GLN A 222 10.67 -2.32 3.11
N CYS A 223 9.64 -1.52 2.80
CA CYS A 223 9.08 -1.42 1.46
C CYS A 223 9.82 -0.43 0.55
N GLU A 224 10.69 0.42 1.10
CA GLU A 224 11.43 1.42 0.31
C GLU A 224 12.34 0.77 -0.74
N GLN A 225 12.89 -0.40 -0.45
CA GLN A 225 13.75 -1.13 -1.40
C GLN A 225 13.05 -1.43 -2.74
N PHE A 226 11.72 -1.56 -2.75
CA PHE A 226 10.95 -1.80 -3.97
C PHE A 226 10.91 -0.59 -4.91
N CYS A 227 11.25 0.60 -4.42
CA CYS A 227 11.36 1.80 -5.25
C CYS A 227 12.60 1.83 -6.15
N ARG A 228 13.61 1.00 -5.80
CA ARG A 228 14.92 0.94 -6.44
C ARG A 228 15.43 -0.51 -6.52
N PRO A 229 14.70 -1.39 -7.23
CA PRO A 229 14.95 -2.83 -7.18
C PRO A 229 16.31 -3.25 -7.77
N THR A 230 16.94 -2.41 -8.60
CA THR A 230 18.29 -2.67 -9.15
C THR A 230 19.43 -2.46 -8.17
N GLN A 231 19.21 -1.83 -7.01
CA GLN A 231 20.21 -1.77 -5.93
C GLN A 231 20.30 -3.07 -5.13
N GLY A 232 19.56 -4.10 -5.56
CA GLY A 232 19.43 -5.37 -4.86
C GLY A 232 18.24 -5.34 -3.91
N LEU A 233 17.42 -6.39 -4.00
CA LEU A 233 16.36 -6.63 -3.04
C LEU A 233 16.86 -7.60 -1.97
N SER A 234 16.55 -7.29 -0.72
CA SER A 234 16.72 -8.22 0.39
C SER A 234 15.88 -9.46 0.12
N ALA A 235 16.24 -10.60 0.74
CA ALA A 235 15.43 -11.80 0.66
C ALA A 235 13.97 -11.50 1.05
N LEU A 236 13.05 -11.74 0.12
CA LEU A 236 11.64 -11.44 0.30
C LEU A 236 11.02 -12.44 1.28
N GLY A 237 10.70 -11.99 2.49
CA GLY A 237 9.91 -12.75 3.46
C GLY A 237 8.55 -12.12 3.79
N VAL A 238 7.91 -12.65 4.83
CA VAL A 238 6.58 -12.25 5.33
C VAL A 238 6.49 -10.77 5.68
N GLN A 239 7.59 -10.16 6.11
CA GLN A 239 7.65 -8.72 6.42
C GLN A 239 7.38 -7.82 5.21
N HIS A 240 7.51 -8.33 3.99
CA HIS A 240 7.27 -7.57 2.76
C HIS A 240 5.86 -7.72 2.20
N ILE A 241 5.04 -8.62 2.75
CA ILE A 241 3.67 -8.82 2.24
C ILE A 241 2.85 -7.53 2.37
N VAL A 242 3.05 -6.78 3.46
CA VAL A 242 2.39 -5.48 3.70
C VAL A 242 2.70 -4.44 2.60
N CYS A 243 3.84 -4.55 1.93
CA CYS A 243 4.20 -3.63 0.85
C CYS A 243 3.23 -3.73 -0.34
N GLY A 244 2.56 -4.88 -0.52
CA GLY A 244 1.52 -5.05 -1.51
C GLY A 244 0.38 -4.03 -1.40
N ASN A 245 0.15 -3.45 -0.21
CA ASN A 245 -0.85 -2.39 0.02
C ASN A 245 -0.53 -1.08 -0.70
N ALA A 246 0.73 -0.85 -1.06
CA ALA A 246 1.18 0.31 -1.81
C ALA A 246 1.59 -0.02 -3.25
N VAL A 247 1.23 -1.21 -3.76
CA VAL A 247 1.71 -1.68 -5.08
C VAL A 247 1.27 -0.78 -6.24
N GLY A 248 0.07 -0.21 -6.18
CA GLY A 248 -0.38 0.76 -7.18
C GLY A 248 0.46 2.05 -7.17
N ASP A 249 0.83 2.54 -5.99
CA ASP A 249 1.71 3.70 -5.85
C ASP A 249 3.13 3.41 -6.34
N MET A 250 3.66 2.23 -6.01
CA MET A 250 4.97 1.77 -6.49
C MET A 250 4.99 1.64 -8.02
N LEU A 251 3.98 1.00 -8.61
CA LEU A 251 3.86 0.84 -10.05
C LEU A 251 3.69 2.18 -10.77
N HIS A 252 2.93 3.12 -10.19
CA HIS A 252 2.87 4.45 -10.73
C HIS A 252 4.27 5.08 -10.78
N CYS A 253 5.01 5.06 -9.68
CA CYS A 253 6.37 5.61 -9.63
C CYS A 253 7.32 4.93 -10.62
N HIS A 254 7.24 3.62 -10.78
CA HIS A 254 8.00 2.90 -11.79
C HIS A 254 7.62 3.32 -13.21
N HIS A 255 6.34 3.46 -13.51
CA HIS A 255 5.85 3.95 -14.80
C HIS A 255 6.35 5.36 -15.08
N SER A 256 6.36 6.24 -14.07
CA SER A 256 6.91 7.59 -14.14
C SER A 256 8.38 7.62 -14.54
N GLY A 257 9.16 6.61 -14.14
CA GLY A 257 10.57 6.44 -14.48
C GLY A 257 10.84 5.86 -15.87
N VAL A 258 9.85 5.28 -16.54
CA VAL A 258 10.02 4.62 -17.86
C VAL A 258 10.44 5.63 -18.93
N ARG A 259 11.43 5.25 -19.75
CA ARG A 259 11.86 5.99 -20.96
C ARG A 259 12.04 4.96 -22.08
N ILE A 260 11.35 5.14 -23.20
CA ILE A 260 11.34 4.21 -24.35
C ILE A 260 11.78 4.98 -25.59
#